data_AF-A0A934DKC3-F1
#
_entry.id   AF-A0A934DKC3-F1
#
_cell.length_a   1.000
_cell.length_b   1.000
_cell.length_c   1.000
_cell.angle_alpha   90.00
_cell.angle_beta   90.00
_cell.angle_gamma   90.00
#
_symmetry.space_group_name_H-M   'P 1'
#
loop_
_entity.id
_entity.type
_entity.pdbx_description
1 polymer ?
#
loop_
_entity_poly.entity_id
_entity_poly.type
_entity_poly.pdbx_seq_one_letter_code
_entity_poly.pdbx_strand_id
1 'polypeptide(L)'
;MTDLSALAPLRRAWDYAAPRRPAECLPMVYGDMQGGNGPLWNAVCLDTAAHVYALAGHPLLDSAAGNQVTLYASDGQALDPASYSLDLCHDFQDRGLIATATLNAEAGVQEPMGVRAQGKPGPDSQLITNPLEVAEDFLVGVCGLNPKELDQGALSRSRGRAAARGFRASGLINQPKAVASLLTEIMSTFLGSWWRGGDGRLRLYLDLGPGSASDGELAAMLGQAHLKDVSVSARLADVVNRAVALYCKNYRNNQYEAGHDGLASQDPLSIALYGPQARTLELPWVRDAATATALAAALVRGFRVPRRVITCQEDALANLSLEKGDLALLSLDWLYDGQGQPLVNRMVRVLGLEPQLDKGTIAFTLLDTGFHKTKALLADGSAPADGRELAGGGRDRTEYQA
;
A
#
# COMPACT_ATOMS: atom_id res chain seq x y z
N MET A 1 -0.89 -14.36 18.30
CA MET A 1 -1.21 -14.04 16.90
C MET A 1 -2.30 -12.99 16.93
N THR A 2 -2.01 -11.80 16.41
CA THR A 2 -2.95 -10.67 16.48
C THR A 2 -4.16 -10.90 15.59
N ASP A 3 -5.35 -10.67 16.15
CA ASP A 3 -6.61 -10.70 15.42
C ASP A 3 -6.76 -9.43 14.56
N LEU A 4 -6.71 -9.59 13.23
CA LEU A 4 -6.85 -8.49 12.29
C LEU A 4 -8.31 -8.11 12.02
N SER A 5 -9.27 -8.91 12.50
CA SER A 5 -10.70 -8.59 12.41
C SER A 5 -11.16 -7.61 13.51
N ALA A 6 -10.38 -7.49 14.58
CA ALA A 6 -10.62 -6.54 15.65
C ALA A 6 -10.60 -5.09 15.15
N LEU A 7 -11.38 -4.22 15.81
CA LEU A 7 -11.36 -2.79 15.54
C LEU A 7 -10.00 -2.19 15.97
N ALA A 8 -9.47 -1.28 15.16
CA ALA A 8 -8.26 -0.56 15.50
C ALA A 8 -8.43 0.21 16.83
N PRO A 9 -7.46 0.09 17.77
CA PRO A 9 -7.57 0.67 19.11
C PRO A 9 -7.24 2.17 19.12
N LEU A 10 -8.08 2.97 18.47
CA LEU A 10 -7.95 4.43 18.47
C LEU A 10 -8.30 5.01 19.85
N ARG A 11 -7.54 6.01 20.30
CA ARG A 11 -7.86 6.78 21.52
C ARG A 11 -9.20 7.49 21.36
N ARG A 12 -9.91 7.67 22.47
CA ARG A 12 -11.29 8.17 22.46
C ARG A 12 -11.43 9.40 23.35
N ALA A 13 -12.39 10.26 23.01
CA ALA A 13 -12.65 11.46 23.78
C ALA A 13 -13.12 11.16 25.21
N TRP A 14 -13.84 10.05 25.43
CA TRP A 14 -14.33 9.62 26.76
C TRP A 14 -13.23 9.33 27.81
N ASP A 15 -11.96 9.27 27.41
CA ASP A 15 -10.83 9.00 28.30
C ASP A 15 -10.44 10.27 29.10
N TYR A 16 -10.98 11.42 28.69
CA TYR A 16 -10.72 12.75 29.23
C TYR A 16 -11.91 13.27 30.05
N ALA A 17 -11.64 14.25 30.92
CA ALA A 17 -12.59 14.65 31.98
C ALA A 17 -13.89 15.31 31.49
N ALA A 18 -13.86 16.09 30.40
CA ALA A 18 -15.01 16.88 29.95
C ALA A 18 -15.14 16.97 28.41
N PRO A 19 -15.11 15.84 27.69
CA PRO A 19 -15.24 15.85 26.24
C PRO A 19 -16.64 16.28 25.84
N ARG A 20 -16.74 17.05 24.76
CA ARG A 20 -18.05 17.45 24.22
C ARG A 20 -18.84 16.26 23.68
N ARG A 21 -18.13 15.34 23.01
CA ARG A 21 -18.70 14.14 22.39
C ARG A 21 -17.86 12.92 22.77
N PRO A 22 -18.21 12.21 23.86
CA PRO A 22 -17.40 11.11 24.38
C PRO A 22 -17.09 9.99 23.37
N ALA A 23 -17.99 9.75 22.40
CA ALA A 23 -17.84 8.66 21.42
C ALA A 23 -16.81 8.94 20.30
N GLU A 24 -16.37 10.20 20.12
CA GLU A 24 -15.45 10.57 19.04
C GLU A 24 -14.06 9.92 19.24
N CYS A 25 -13.50 9.41 18.14
CA CYS A 25 -12.10 8.95 18.11
C CYS A 25 -11.18 10.14 17.91
N LEU A 26 -10.07 10.15 18.63
CA LEU A 26 -8.98 11.05 18.28
C LEU A 26 -8.34 10.54 16.98
N PRO A 27 -8.16 11.40 15.97
CA PRO A 27 -7.71 10.98 14.65
C PRO A 27 -6.24 10.54 14.66
N MET A 28 -5.92 9.53 13.85
CA MET A 28 -4.55 9.17 13.50
C MET A 28 -4.21 9.79 12.14
N VAL A 29 -3.19 10.63 12.09
CA VAL A 29 -2.80 11.43 10.93
C VAL A 29 -1.40 11.02 10.48
N TYR A 30 -1.26 10.65 9.21
CA TYR A 30 0.02 10.30 8.60
C TYR A 30 0.35 11.19 7.41
N GLY A 31 1.64 11.38 7.16
CA GLY A 31 2.15 12.11 6.01
C GLY A 31 1.84 13.61 6.01
N ASP A 32 2.09 14.23 4.87
CA ASP A 32 1.87 15.65 4.68
C ASP A 32 0.41 15.92 4.35
N MET A 33 -0.29 16.52 5.30
CA MET A 33 -1.72 16.83 5.24
C MET A 33 -1.95 18.36 5.17
N GLN A 34 -0.91 19.12 4.77
CA GLN A 34 -0.97 20.56 4.51
C GLN A 34 -1.50 20.88 3.09
N GLY A 35 -1.58 22.17 2.77
CA GLY A 35 -2.03 22.71 1.48
C GLY A 35 -3.55 22.68 1.28
N GLY A 36 -4.04 23.28 0.18
CA GLY A 36 -5.48 23.35 -0.14
C GLY A 36 -6.23 24.49 0.57
N ASN A 37 -7.53 24.62 0.27
CA ASN A 37 -8.40 25.67 0.82
C ASN A 37 -9.38 25.06 1.83
N GLY A 38 -9.39 25.59 3.05
CA GLY A 38 -10.36 25.19 4.09
C GLY A 38 -9.97 23.94 4.88
N PRO A 39 -10.85 23.46 5.78
CA PRO A 39 -10.55 22.38 6.74
C PRO A 39 -10.41 20.99 6.10
N LEU A 40 -9.50 20.16 6.61
CA LEU A 40 -9.28 18.79 6.09
C LEU A 40 -9.88 17.68 6.95
N TRP A 41 -9.70 17.75 8.27
CA TRP A 41 -10.37 16.88 9.25
C TRP A 41 -10.85 17.69 10.44
N ASN A 42 -11.67 17.10 11.31
CA ASN A 42 -12.19 17.77 12.49
C ASN A 42 -11.30 17.55 13.71
N ALA A 43 -11.09 18.61 14.49
CA ALA A 43 -10.54 18.49 15.84
C ALA A 43 -11.62 17.96 16.81
N VAL A 44 -11.20 17.28 17.87
CA VAL A 44 -12.09 16.66 18.86
C VAL A 44 -12.02 17.43 20.18
N CYS A 45 -13.13 18.00 20.66
CA CYS A 45 -13.16 18.75 21.92
C CYS A 45 -13.02 17.81 23.13
N LEU A 46 -11.91 17.94 23.88
CA LEU A 46 -11.58 17.14 25.06
C LEU A 46 -11.99 17.81 26.38
N ASP A 47 -12.01 19.14 26.40
CA ASP A 47 -12.43 19.93 27.56
C ASP A 47 -13.23 21.15 27.10
N THR A 48 -14.53 21.14 27.40
CA THR A 48 -15.43 22.23 27.03
C THR A 48 -15.23 23.51 27.84
N ALA A 49 -14.69 23.41 29.06
CA ALA A 49 -14.50 24.56 29.95
C ALA A 49 -13.18 25.29 29.65
N ALA A 50 -12.12 24.52 29.36
CA ALA A 50 -10.81 25.06 28.98
C ALA A 50 -10.63 25.25 27.46
N HIS A 51 -11.63 24.88 26.65
CA HIS A 51 -11.58 24.92 25.19
C HIS A 51 -10.35 24.19 24.60
N VAL A 52 -10.10 22.98 25.11
CA VAL A 52 -9.00 22.11 24.64
C VAL A 52 -9.50 21.12 23.61
N TYR A 53 -8.84 21.07 22.47
CA TYR A 53 -9.20 20.21 21.34
C TYR A 53 -8.02 19.35 20.94
N ALA A 54 -8.25 18.04 20.77
CA ALA A 54 -7.29 17.14 20.16
C ALA A 54 -7.27 17.34 18.65
N LEU A 55 -6.07 17.62 18.13
CA LEU A 55 -5.78 17.65 16.69
C LEU A 55 -5.50 16.23 16.17
N ALA A 56 -4.88 15.39 17.00
CA ALA A 56 -4.59 13.99 16.73
C ALA A 56 -4.39 13.17 18.03
N GLY A 57 -4.65 11.87 17.96
CA GLY A 57 -4.48 10.92 19.07
C GLY A 57 -3.03 10.48 19.33
N HIS A 58 -2.08 11.21 18.77
CA HIS A 58 -0.63 11.00 18.85
C HIS A 58 0.08 12.34 18.62
N PRO A 59 1.38 12.44 18.91
CA PRO A 59 2.16 13.63 18.57
C PRO A 59 2.17 13.92 17.06
N LEU A 60 2.06 15.19 16.70
CA LEU A 60 2.27 15.66 15.32
C LEU A 60 3.73 16.11 15.14
N LEU A 61 4.17 16.22 13.89
CA LEU A 61 5.51 16.77 13.58
C LEU A 61 5.66 18.15 14.22
N ASP A 62 6.83 18.46 14.77
CA ASP A 62 7.08 19.76 15.41
C ASP A 62 7.04 20.92 14.40
N SER A 63 6.59 22.08 14.85
CA SER A 63 6.65 23.35 14.12
C SER A 63 8.09 23.68 13.71
N ALA A 64 9.07 23.38 14.57
CA ALA A 64 10.49 23.58 14.25
C ALA A 64 10.99 22.70 13.09
N ALA A 65 10.32 21.56 12.84
CA ALA A 65 10.59 20.66 11.74
C ALA A 65 9.78 20.99 10.47
N GLY A 66 9.08 22.13 10.44
CA GLY A 66 8.35 22.63 9.28
C GLY A 66 6.84 22.38 9.31
N ASN A 67 6.28 21.90 10.43
CA ASN A 67 4.84 21.74 10.54
C ASN A 67 4.12 23.09 10.68
N GLN A 68 3.31 23.45 9.69
CA GLN A 68 2.41 24.60 9.73
C GLN A 68 0.99 24.13 10.02
N VAL A 69 0.58 24.29 11.28
CA VAL A 69 -0.76 23.92 11.73
C VAL A 69 -1.72 25.09 11.54
N THR A 70 -2.77 24.86 10.73
CA THR A 70 -3.84 25.82 10.51
C THR A 70 -5.14 25.26 11.06
N LEU A 71 -5.77 26.03 11.95
CA LEU A 71 -7.11 25.73 12.45
C LEU A 71 -8.15 26.52 11.68
N TYR A 72 -9.31 25.93 11.48
CA TYR A 72 -10.41 26.51 10.74
C TYR A 72 -11.67 26.52 11.59
N ALA A 73 -12.39 27.62 11.51
CA ALA A 73 -13.71 27.80 12.08
C ALA A 73 -14.77 26.93 11.38
N SER A 74 -15.98 26.92 11.93
CA SER A 74 -17.13 26.22 11.38
C SER A 74 -17.53 26.69 9.98
N ASP A 75 -17.29 27.97 9.67
CA ASP A 75 -17.55 28.59 8.36
C ASP A 75 -16.44 28.31 7.33
N GLY A 76 -15.39 27.59 7.73
CA GLY A 76 -14.24 27.24 6.89
C GLY A 76 -13.17 28.32 6.77
N GLN A 77 -13.29 29.46 7.46
CA GLN A 77 -12.24 30.47 7.53
C GLN A 77 -11.12 30.03 8.47
N ALA A 78 -9.89 30.41 8.14
CA ALA A 78 -8.75 30.15 9.00
C ALA A 78 -8.85 31.02 10.27
N LEU A 79 -8.62 30.42 11.42
CA LEU A 79 -8.52 31.12 12.69
C LEU A 79 -7.20 31.90 12.74
N ASP A 80 -7.23 33.06 13.40
CA ASP A 80 -6.02 33.82 13.70
C ASP A 80 -5.10 32.98 14.61
N PRO A 81 -3.82 32.75 14.27
CA PRO A 81 -2.87 32.07 15.15
C PRO A 81 -2.74 32.67 16.55
N ALA A 82 -3.07 33.95 16.76
CA ALA A 82 -3.09 34.57 18.09
C ALA A 82 -4.28 34.12 18.96
N SER A 83 -5.29 33.49 18.35
CA SER A 83 -6.52 33.03 19.04
C SER A 83 -6.40 31.64 19.68
N TYR A 84 -5.28 30.94 19.46
CA TYR A 84 -5.03 29.61 19.99
C TYR A 84 -3.56 29.37 20.32
N SER A 85 -3.31 28.44 21.23
CA SER A 85 -1.98 27.89 21.49
C SER A 85 -1.94 26.43 21.09
N LEU A 86 -0.78 25.97 20.60
CA LEU A 86 -0.56 24.60 20.13
C LEU A 86 0.41 23.88 21.05
N ASP A 87 0.07 22.66 21.42
CA ASP A 87 1.01 21.70 21.98
C ASP A 87 0.91 20.40 21.17
N LEU A 88 1.91 20.19 20.31
CA LEU A 88 1.93 19.09 19.34
C LEU A 88 2.39 17.76 19.96
N CYS A 89 2.81 17.77 21.23
CA CYS A 89 3.27 16.60 21.98
C CYS A 89 2.94 16.74 23.48
N HIS A 90 1.63 16.82 23.77
CA HIS A 90 1.08 17.08 25.09
C HIS A 90 0.66 15.80 25.80
N ASP A 91 1.14 15.56 27.03
CA ASP A 91 0.54 14.55 27.92
C ASP A 91 -0.66 15.14 28.68
N PHE A 92 -1.76 15.35 27.97
CA PHE A 92 -2.94 15.97 28.55
C PHE A 92 -3.63 15.01 29.53
N GLN A 93 -3.73 15.42 30.80
CA GLN A 93 -4.35 14.65 31.90
C GLN A 93 -3.70 13.27 32.15
N ASP A 94 -2.40 13.12 31.89
CA ASP A 94 -1.64 11.87 32.09
C ASP A 94 -2.24 10.66 31.33
N ARG A 95 -2.87 10.92 30.17
CA ARG A 95 -3.48 9.90 29.30
C ARG A 95 -2.59 9.51 28.12
N GLY A 96 -1.35 9.98 28.13
CA GLY A 96 -0.34 9.76 27.10
C GLY A 96 -0.32 10.88 26.06
N LEU A 97 0.81 10.96 25.36
CA LEU A 97 1.10 12.04 24.40
C LEU A 97 0.11 12.11 23.24
N ILE A 98 -0.46 13.30 23.02
CA ILE A 98 -1.36 13.65 21.91
C ILE A 98 -1.01 15.06 21.38
N ALA A 99 -1.58 15.46 20.25
CA ALA A 99 -1.49 16.84 19.78
C ALA A 99 -2.78 17.60 20.14
N THR A 100 -2.64 18.78 20.75
CA THR A 100 -3.75 19.60 21.23
C THR A 100 -3.64 21.04 20.78
N ALA A 101 -4.79 21.71 20.72
CA ALA A 101 -4.91 23.15 20.63
C ALA A 101 -5.81 23.66 21.75
N THR A 102 -5.42 24.76 22.38
CA THR A 102 -6.22 25.45 23.39
C THR A 102 -6.63 26.80 22.82
N LEU A 103 -7.94 27.04 22.72
CA LEU A 103 -8.46 28.31 22.19
C LEU A 103 -8.76 29.31 23.30
N ASN A 104 -8.65 30.58 22.95
CA ASN A 104 -9.16 31.66 23.77
C ASN A 104 -10.71 31.61 23.77
N ALA A 105 -11.34 32.07 24.86
CA ALA A 105 -12.79 31.94 25.08
C ALA A 105 -13.67 32.47 23.92
N GLU A 106 -13.22 33.49 23.19
CA GLU A 106 -13.94 34.04 22.03
C GLU A 106 -13.92 33.12 20.78
N ALA A 107 -12.86 32.33 20.61
CA ALA A 107 -12.73 31.40 19.48
C ALA A 107 -13.39 30.03 19.73
N GLY A 108 -13.70 29.71 20.99
CA GLY A 108 -14.38 28.47 21.40
C GLY A 108 -15.83 28.31 20.93
N VAL A 109 -16.40 29.32 20.24
CA VAL A 109 -17.79 29.32 19.74
C VAL A 109 -17.88 28.80 18.29
N GLN A 110 -16.76 28.59 17.59
CA GLN A 110 -16.73 28.32 16.14
C GLN A 110 -16.62 26.83 15.77
N GLU A 111 -17.28 25.95 16.51
CA GLU A 111 -17.30 24.49 16.25
C GLU A 111 -18.28 24.06 15.13
N PRO A 112 -18.03 22.97 14.38
CA PRO A 112 -16.88 22.08 14.46
C PRO A 112 -15.62 22.69 13.83
N MET A 113 -14.53 22.64 14.58
CA MET A 113 -13.24 23.12 14.13
C MET A 113 -12.59 22.12 13.16
N GLY A 114 -12.00 22.66 12.10
CA GLY A 114 -11.19 21.88 11.20
C GLY A 114 -9.70 22.12 11.36
N VAL A 115 -8.90 21.19 10.86
CA VAL A 115 -7.44 21.19 11.00
C VAL A 115 -6.79 20.89 9.65
N ARG A 116 -5.63 21.51 9.42
CA ARG A 116 -4.57 21.06 8.52
C ARG A 116 -3.23 21.10 9.25
N ALA A 117 -2.42 20.08 9.07
CA ALA A 117 -1.11 19.92 9.71
C ALA A 117 -0.32 18.80 9.01
N GLN A 118 0.92 18.58 9.41
CA GLN A 118 1.66 17.35 9.14
C GLN A 118 1.40 16.31 10.22
N GLY A 119 1.35 15.04 9.81
CA GLY A 119 1.03 13.89 10.65
C GLY A 119 2.14 13.46 11.61
N LYS A 120 2.11 12.16 11.94
CA LYS A 120 3.00 11.53 12.92
C LYS A 120 4.48 11.61 12.53
N PRO A 121 5.39 12.03 13.44
CA PRO A 121 6.82 11.90 13.25
C PRO A 121 7.27 10.45 13.45
N GLY A 122 8.25 10.01 12.67
CA GLY A 122 8.96 8.76 12.84
C GLY A 122 10.08 8.88 13.90
N PRO A 123 10.85 7.79 14.11
CA PRO A 123 11.93 7.76 15.10
C PRO A 123 12.97 8.87 14.95
N ASP A 124 13.26 9.27 13.70
CA ASP A 124 14.24 10.30 13.37
C ASP A 124 13.65 11.73 13.41
N SER A 125 12.48 11.92 14.01
CA SER A 125 11.73 13.19 14.02
C SER A 125 11.38 13.73 12.63
N GLN A 126 11.40 12.87 11.61
CA GLN A 126 10.94 13.18 10.26
C GLN A 126 9.53 12.62 10.04
N LEU A 127 8.80 13.19 9.10
CA LEU A 127 7.44 12.75 8.79
C LEU A 127 7.42 11.34 8.19
N ILE A 128 6.60 10.44 8.75
CA ILE A 128 6.38 9.13 8.15
C ILE A 128 5.57 9.31 6.87
N THR A 129 6.21 9.04 5.73
CA THR A 129 5.61 9.22 4.40
C THR A 129 5.69 7.98 3.51
N ASN A 130 6.53 6.99 3.83
CA ASN A 130 6.54 5.76 3.05
C ASN A 130 5.29 4.92 3.40
N PRO A 131 4.51 4.44 2.42
CA PRO A 131 3.30 3.65 2.69
C PRO A 131 3.56 2.39 3.54
N LEU A 132 4.74 1.76 3.42
CA LEU A 132 5.08 0.58 4.22
C LEU A 132 5.45 0.95 5.65
N GLU A 133 6.07 2.11 5.87
CA GLU A 133 6.36 2.61 7.22
C GLU A 133 5.06 3.05 7.91
N VAL A 134 4.13 3.65 7.18
CA VAL A 134 2.77 3.95 7.68
C VAL A 134 2.06 2.66 8.10
N ALA A 135 2.08 1.63 7.25
CA ALA A 135 1.45 0.35 7.56
C ALA A 135 2.12 -0.36 8.76
N GLU A 136 3.45 -0.32 8.84
CA GLU A 136 4.21 -0.88 9.96
C GLU A 136 3.92 -0.15 11.27
N ASP A 137 3.97 1.19 11.27
CA ASP A 137 3.65 1.99 12.46
C ASP A 137 2.21 1.79 12.92
N PHE A 138 1.26 1.69 11.98
CA PHE A 138 -0.12 1.37 12.30
C PHE A 138 -0.26 -0.02 12.94
N LEU A 139 0.41 -1.04 12.41
CA LEU A 139 0.31 -2.40 12.94
C LEU A 139 1.03 -2.55 14.28
N VAL A 140 2.27 -2.11 14.37
CA VAL A 140 3.13 -2.30 15.55
C VAL A 140 2.85 -1.23 16.60
N GLY A 141 2.91 0.04 16.20
CA GLY A 141 2.81 1.19 17.10
C GLY A 141 1.38 1.46 17.59
N VAL A 142 0.36 1.25 16.74
CA VAL A 142 -1.04 1.50 17.10
C VAL A 142 -1.75 0.21 17.50
N CYS A 143 -1.68 -0.85 16.69
CA CYS A 143 -2.41 -2.09 16.96
C CYS A 143 -1.68 -3.06 17.91
N GLY A 144 -0.43 -2.75 18.32
CA GLY A 144 0.34 -3.58 19.24
C GLY A 144 0.75 -4.93 18.66
N LEU A 145 0.83 -5.06 17.33
CA LEU A 145 1.35 -6.26 16.68
C LEU A 145 2.80 -6.49 17.11
N ASN A 146 3.12 -7.70 17.56
CA ASN A 146 4.50 -8.05 17.83
C ASN A 146 5.32 -7.98 16.52
N PRO A 147 6.44 -7.23 16.46
CA PRO A 147 7.26 -7.11 15.26
C PRO A 147 7.74 -8.45 14.66
N LYS A 148 7.82 -9.51 15.48
CA LYS A 148 8.17 -10.87 15.03
C LYS A 148 7.05 -11.54 14.21
N GLU A 149 5.82 -11.04 14.29
CA GLU A 149 4.71 -11.46 13.44
C GLU A 149 4.79 -10.82 12.03
N LEU A 150 5.69 -9.87 11.78
CA LEU A 150 5.93 -9.31 10.45
C LEU A 150 7.08 -10.01 9.73
N ASP A 151 6.91 -10.26 8.44
CA ASP A 151 8.01 -10.66 7.55
C ASP A 151 8.87 -9.43 7.23
N GLN A 152 9.93 -9.25 8.00
CA GLN A 152 10.86 -8.12 7.89
C GLN A 152 11.59 -8.06 6.54
N GLY A 153 11.80 -9.21 5.90
CA GLY A 153 12.42 -9.29 4.58
C GLY A 153 11.49 -8.72 3.51
N ALA A 154 10.25 -9.21 3.47
CA ALA A 154 9.22 -8.72 2.55
C ALA A 154 8.95 -7.22 2.77
N LEU A 155 8.87 -6.79 4.03
CA LEU A 155 8.66 -5.39 4.41
C LEU A 155 9.79 -4.49 3.88
N SER A 156 11.05 -4.85 4.13
CA SER A 156 12.21 -4.05 3.73
C SER A 156 12.31 -3.89 2.21
N ARG A 157 12.03 -4.95 1.45
CA ARG A 157 11.99 -4.89 -0.03
C ARG A 157 10.85 -4.00 -0.53
N SER A 158 9.64 -4.16 0.00
CA SER A 158 8.50 -3.34 -0.35
C SER A 158 8.73 -1.86 -0.01
N ARG A 159 9.35 -1.58 1.14
CA ARG A 159 9.74 -0.22 1.56
C ARG A 159 10.71 0.42 0.57
N GLY A 160 11.76 -0.30 0.18
CA GLY A 160 12.73 0.16 -0.82
C GLY A 160 12.09 0.42 -2.19
N ARG A 161 11.09 -0.39 -2.59
CA ARG A 161 10.34 -0.19 -3.84
C ARG A 161 9.44 1.04 -3.81
N ALA A 162 8.76 1.28 -2.69
CA ALA A 162 7.95 2.49 -2.52
C ALA A 162 8.85 3.73 -2.66
N ALA A 163 10.01 3.72 -1.99
CA ALA A 163 10.99 4.79 -2.07
C ALA A 163 11.53 5.00 -3.51
N ALA A 164 11.90 3.91 -4.20
CA ALA A 164 12.39 3.98 -5.58
C ALA A 164 11.35 4.52 -6.58
N ARG A 165 10.05 4.36 -6.28
CA ARG A 165 8.95 4.92 -7.07
C ARG A 165 8.52 6.32 -6.59
N GLY A 166 9.14 6.85 -5.53
CA GLY A 166 8.79 8.13 -4.95
C GLY A 166 7.40 8.17 -4.31
N PHE A 167 6.85 7.02 -3.89
CA PHE A 167 5.52 6.98 -3.29
C PHE A 167 5.49 7.66 -1.93
N ARG A 168 4.56 8.59 -1.76
CA ARG A 168 4.30 9.31 -0.51
C ARG A 168 2.86 9.09 -0.06
N ALA A 169 2.71 8.55 1.15
CA ALA A 169 1.44 8.35 1.83
C ALA A 169 1.12 9.53 2.74
N SER A 170 -0.12 10.03 2.61
CA SER A 170 -0.72 11.06 3.44
C SER A 170 -2.19 10.72 3.65
N GLY A 171 -2.60 10.42 4.88
CA GLY A 171 -3.96 9.97 5.15
C GLY A 171 -4.37 10.02 6.62
N LEU A 172 -5.63 9.69 6.86
CA LEU A 172 -6.30 9.84 8.15
C LEU A 172 -7.10 8.59 8.52
N ILE A 173 -6.99 8.19 9.79
CA ILE A 173 -7.88 7.21 10.42
C ILE A 173 -8.64 7.91 11.54
N ASN A 174 -9.91 8.27 11.28
CA ASN A 174 -10.75 9.04 12.21
C ASN A 174 -11.97 8.26 12.73
N GLN A 175 -12.08 6.99 12.36
CA GLN A 175 -13.20 6.14 12.75
C GLN A 175 -12.73 4.71 12.98
N PRO A 176 -13.35 3.97 13.92
CA PRO A 176 -12.99 2.60 14.19
C PRO A 176 -13.37 1.72 12.99
N LYS A 177 -12.37 1.03 12.45
CA LYS A 177 -12.53 0.01 11.40
C LYS A 177 -11.72 -1.21 11.80
N ALA A 178 -12.05 -2.37 11.23
CA ALA A 178 -11.22 -3.56 11.39
C ALA A 178 -9.79 -3.28 10.91
N VAL A 179 -8.78 -3.78 11.61
CA VAL A 179 -7.37 -3.59 11.26
C VAL A 179 -7.10 -4.07 9.83
N ALA A 180 -7.67 -5.22 9.44
CA ALA A 180 -7.59 -5.76 8.09
C ALA A 180 -8.17 -4.82 7.02
N SER A 181 -9.26 -4.11 7.32
CA SER A 181 -9.87 -3.16 6.39
C SER A 181 -9.00 -1.92 6.21
N LEU A 182 -8.42 -1.39 7.28
CA LEU A 182 -7.50 -0.25 7.22
C LEU A 182 -6.19 -0.61 6.51
N LEU A 183 -5.64 -1.79 6.80
CA LEU A 183 -4.45 -2.28 6.11
C LEU A 183 -4.72 -2.48 4.62
N THR A 184 -5.89 -3.03 4.26
CA THR A 184 -6.30 -3.11 2.85
C THR A 184 -6.40 -1.73 2.22
N GLU A 185 -7.04 -0.76 2.88
CA GLU A 185 -7.21 0.60 2.38
C GLU A 185 -5.86 1.30 2.12
N ILE A 186 -4.92 1.19 3.06
CA ILE A 186 -3.55 1.73 2.92
C ILE A 186 -2.85 1.02 1.76
N MET A 187 -2.76 -0.31 1.80
CA MET A 187 -1.97 -1.07 0.84
C MET A 187 -2.53 -0.99 -0.58
N SER A 188 -3.85 -1.11 -0.76
CA SER A 188 -4.47 -1.07 -2.08
C SER A 188 -4.34 0.29 -2.77
N THR A 189 -4.27 1.38 -2.00
CA THR A 189 -4.01 2.72 -2.55
C THR A 189 -2.69 2.76 -3.32
N PHE A 190 -1.69 1.99 -2.87
CA PHE A 190 -0.37 1.93 -3.49
C PHE A 190 -0.17 0.69 -4.40
N LEU A 191 -1.28 0.09 -4.88
CA LEU A 191 -1.27 -1.16 -5.67
C LEU A 191 -0.59 -2.32 -4.93
N GLY A 192 -0.69 -2.30 -3.61
CA GLY A 192 -0.15 -3.31 -2.70
C GLY A 192 -1.16 -4.36 -2.29
N SER A 193 -0.64 -5.38 -1.62
CA SER A 193 -1.40 -6.47 -1.02
C SER A 193 -0.76 -6.89 0.29
N TRP A 194 -1.54 -7.60 1.11
CA TRP A 194 -1.06 -8.21 2.34
C TRP A 194 -1.73 -9.56 2.54
N TRP A 195 -1.02 -10.46 3.19
CA TRP A 195 -1.54 -11.77 3.60
C TRP A 195 -0.72 -12.31 4.76
N ARG A 196 -1.29 -13.27 5.49
CA ARG A 196 -0.56 -14.05 6.50
C ARG A 196 -0.18 -15.38 5.85
N GLY A 197 1.10 -15.72 5.82
CA GLY A 197 1.49 -17.06 5.34
C GLY A 197 1.39 -18.12 6.43
N GLY A 198 1.65 -19.36 6.07
CA GLY A 198 1.55 -20.54 6.95
C GLY A 198 2.62 -20.60 8.02
N ASP A 199 3.72 -19.84 7.88
CA ASP A 199 4.65 -19.55 8.97
C ASP A 199 4.05 -18.60 10.03
N GLY A 200 2.81 -18.17 9.84
CA GLY A 200 2.08 -17.27 10.72
C GLY A 200 2.48 -15.81 10.59
N ARG A 201 3.43 -15.47 9.70
CA ARG A 201 3.92 -14.11 9.53
C ARG A 201 3.09 -13.34 8.52
N LEU A 202 2.84 -12.07 8.84
CA LEU A 202 2.16 -11.12 8.00
C LEU A 202 3.17 -10.52 6.99
N ARG A 203 2.83 -10.62 5.71
CA ARG A 203 3.61 -10.13 4.59
C ARG A 203 2.93 -8.90 4.01
N LEU A 204 3.67 -7.79 3.91
CA LEU A 204 3.24 -6.57 3.23
C LEU A 204 3.99 -6.45 1.91
N TYR A 205 3.25 -6.37 0.81
CA TYR A 205 3.82 -6.51 -0.51
C TYR A 205 3.36 -5.41 -1.47
N LEU A 206 4.30 -4.82 -2.21
CA LEU A 206 4.02 -3.96 -3.37
C LEU A 206 4.39 -4.68 -4.68
N ASP A 207 3.38 -5.00 -5.49
CA ASP A 207 3.48 -5.57 -6.85
C ASP A 207 3.69 -4.44 -7.90
N LEU A 208 4.20 -4.55 -9.12
CA LEU A 208 4.97 -5.53 -9.91
C LEU A 208 5.98 -4.67 -10.68
N GLY A 209 7.27 -4.94 -10.53
CA GLY A 209 8.30 -4.31 -11.35
C GLY A 209 9.47 -5.26 -11.56
N PRO A 210 10.33 -5.04 -12.55
CA PRO A 210 11.61 -5.73 -12.63
C PRO A 210 12.35 -5.66 -11.27
N GLY A 211 12.97 -6.76 -10.84
CA GLY A 211 13.60 -6.86 -9.51
C GLY A 211 12.61 -7.01 -8.34
N SER A 212 11.36 -7.36 -8.62
CA SER A 212 10.33 -7.56 -7.59
C SER A 212 10.37 -8.92 -6.88
N ALA A 213 11.30 -9.79 -7.24
CA ALA A 213 11.49 -11.08 -6.59
C ALA A 213 12.99 -11.35 -6.44
N SER A 214 13.41 -11.95 -5.32
CA SER A 214 14.70 -12.64 -5.21
C SER A 214 14.51 -14.14 -5.32
N ASP A 215 15.60 -14.87 -5.58
CA ASP A 215 15.57 -16.35 -5.64
C ASP A 215 15.03 -16.97 -4.34
N GLY A 216 15.26 -16.34 -3.19
CA GLY A 216 14.72 -16.79 -1.90
C GLY A 216 13.21 -16.56 -1.71
N GLU A 217 12.55 -15.84 -2.61
CA GLU A 217 11.09 -15.67 -2.63
C GLU A 217 10.39 -16.63 -3.61
N LEU A 218 11.16 -17.38 -4.41
CA LEU A 218 10.62 -18.40 -5.29
C LEU A 218 10.36 -19.65 -4.44
N ALA A 219 9.09 -19.91 -4.16
CA ALA A 219 8.67 -21.01 -3.30
C ALA A 219 8.66 -22.36 -4.03
N ALA A 220 8.57 -22.36 -5.36
CA ALA A 220 8.48 -23.57 -6.17
C ALA A 220 8.95 -23.37 -7.62
N MET A 221 9.20 -24.50 -8.28
CA MET A 221 9.44 -24.59 -9.72
C MET A 221 8.49 -25.63 -10.33
N LEU A 222 7.62 -25.17 -11.23
CA LEU A 222 6.60 -25.95 -11.91
C LEU A 222 7.08 -26.25 -13.33
N GLY A 223 7.69 -27.40 -13.50
CA GLY A 223 8.16 -27.90 -14.79
C GLY A 223 7.03 -28.52 -15.61
N GLN A 224 7.03 -28.30 -16.93
CA GLN A 224 5.98 -28.76 -17.83
C GLN A 224 5.71 -30.27 -17.74
N ALA A 225 6.76 -31.07 -17.54
CA ALA A 225 6.67 -32.53 -17.46
C ALA A 225 5.75 -33.05 -16.34
N HIS A 226 5.52 -32.23 -15.30
CA HIS A 226 4.72 -32.60 -14.13
C HIS A 226 3.33 -31.97 -14.13
N LEU A 227 3.00 -31.18 -15.16
CA LEU A 227 1.74 -30.46 -15.28
C LEU A 227 0.81 -31.13 -16.30
N LYS A 228 -0.46 -31.25 -15.92
CA LYS A 228 -1.56 -31.72 -16.77
C LYS A 228 -2.69 -30.68 -16.82
N ASP A 229 -3.58 -30.85 -17.78
CA ASP A 229 -4.78 -30.02 -17.96
C ASP A 229 -4.49 -28.51 -17.95
N VAL A 230 -3.36 -28.14 -18.55
CA VAL A 230 -2.91 -26.75 -18.58
C VAL A 230 -3.85 -25.94 -19.48
N SER A 231 -4.56 -24.99 -18.87
CA SER A 231 -5.44 -24.05 -19.55
C SER A 231 -4.95 -22.63 -19.32
N VAL A 232 -5.09 -21.78 -20.34
CA VAL A 232 -4.67 -20.39 -20.27
C VAL A 232 -5.86 -19.52 -20.66
N SER A 233 -6.20 -18.58 -19.81
CA SER A 233 -7.24 -17.60 -20.06
C SER A 233 -6.72 -16.19 -19.87
N ALA A 234 -7.30 -15.23 -20.58
CA ALA A 234 -7.06 -13.82 -20.39
C ALA A 234 -8.37 -13.07 -20.64
N ARG A 235 -8.66 -12.05 -19.83
CA ARG A 235 -9.91 -11.30 -19.91
C ARG A 235 -9.64 -9.89 -20.39
N LEU A 236 -10.38 -9.46 -21.40
CA LEU A 236 -10.34 -8.08 -21.90
C LEU A 236 -10.77 -7.07 -20.83
N ALA A 237 -11.70 -7.47 -19.94
CA ALA A 237 -12.20 -6.63 -18.86
C ALA A 237 -11.13 -6.21 -17.84
N ASP A 238 -10.01 -6.95 -17.77
CA ASP A 238 -8.89 -6.68 -16.87
C ASP A 238 -7.90 -5.68 -17.48
N VAL A 239 -8.08 -5.30 -18.75
CA VAL A 239 -7.22 -4.31 -19.42
C VAL A 239 -7.50 -2.92 -18.84
N VAL A 240 -6.42 -2.21 -18.55
CA VAL A 240 -6.43 -0.79 -18.19
C VAL A 240 -5.39 -0.09 -19.04
N ASN A 241 -5.85 0.74 -19.97
CA ASN A 241 -4.97 1.50 -20.86
C ASN A 241 -5.03 3.02 -20.64
N ARG A 242 -5.89 3.47 -19.71
CA ARG A 242 -5.89 4.81 -19.14
C ARG A 242 -6.34 4.75 -17.68
N ALA A 243 -5.65 5.45 -16.80
CA ALA A 243 -5.98 5.51 -15.38
C ALA A 243 -6.22 6.96 -14.94
N VAL A 244 -7.46 7.30 -14.61
CA VAL A 244 -7.82 8.56 -13.96
C VAL A 244 -7.54 8.39 -12.47
N ALA A 245 -6.91 9.35 -11.81
CA ALA A 245 -6.65 9.30 -10.37
C ALA A 245 -7.32 10.47 -9.66
N LEU A 246 -8.14 10.18 -8.66
CA LEU A 246 -8.71 11.14 -7.72
C LEU A 246 -7.92 11.07 -6.42
N TYR A 247 -7.36 12.18 -5.98
CA TYR A 247 -6.45 12.25 -4.83
C TYR A 247 -6.71 13.54 -4.04
N CYS A 248 -5.97 13.76 -2.94
CA CYS A 248 -6.28 14.81 -1.96
C CYS A 248 -7.68 14.64 -1.35
N LYS A 249 -7.98 13.45 -0.79
CA LYS A 249 -9.25 13.24 -0.09
C LYS A 249 -9.37 14.20 1.09
N ASN A 250 -10.49 14.92 1.14
CA ASN A 250 -10.91 15.70 2.28
C ASN A 250 -11.80 14.85 3.18
N TYR A 251 -11.33 14.62 4.41
CA TYR A 251 -11.93 13.67 5.33
C TYR A 251 -13.12 14.26 6.10
N ARG A 252 -13.32 15.58 6.01
CA ARG A 252 -14.48 16.26 6.59
C ARG A 252 -15.70 16.18 5.68
N ASN A 253 -15.53 16.36 4.35
CA ASN A 253 -16.63 16.32 3.38
C ASN A 253 -16.66 15.08 2.48
N ASN A 254 -15.68 14.18 2.61
CA ASN A 254 -15.52 12.95 1.81
C ASN A 254 -15.36 13.17 0.29
N GLN A 255 -14.83 14.32 -0.13
CA GLN A 255 -14.58 14.63 -1.55
C GLN A 255 -13.09 14.66 -1.86
N TYR A 256 -12.73 14.37 -3.11
CA TYR A 256 -11.37 14.52 -3.61
C TYR A 256 -11.16 15.94 -4.13
N GLU A 257 -10.13 16.63 -3.61
CA GLU A 257 -9.83 18.03 -3.96
C GLU A 257 -8.98 18.14 -5.24
N ALA A 258 -8.41 17.04 -5.72
CA ALA A 258 -7.54 17.01 -6.90
C ALA A 258 -7.76 15.77 -7.77
N GLY A 259 -7.39 15.90 -9.05
CA GLY A 259 -7.53 14.83 -10.03
C GLY A 259 -6.44 14.85 -11.10
N HIS A 260 -6.11 13.68 -11.63
CA HIS A 260 -5.23 13.46 -12.76
C HIS A 260 -5.99 12.67 -13.82
N ASP A 261 -6.03 13.16 -15.06
CA ASP A 261 -6.87 12.59 -16.12
C ASP A 261 -6.29 11.33 -16.79
N GLY A 262 -5.02 11.00 -16.51
CA GLY A 262 -4.34 9.82 -17.05
C GLY A 262 -3.96 9.91 -18.53
N LEU A 263 -4.12 11.06 -19.19
CA LEU A 263 -3.86 11.17 -20.64
C LEU A 263 -2.36 11.03 -20.95
N ALA A 264 -1.49 11.55 -20.08
CA ALA A 264 -0.04 11.46 -20.26
C ALA A 264 0.52 10.04 -20.08
N SER A 265 -0.20 9.17 -19.36
CA SER A 265 0.25 7.82 -19.01
C SER A 265 -0.50 6.70 -19.76
N GLN A 266 -1.41 7.06 -20.67
CA GLN A 266 -2.16 6.09 -21.46
C GLN A 266 -1.25 5.30 -22.42
N ASP A 267 -1.68 4.10 -22.80
CA ASP A 267 -0.94 3.25 -23.74
C ASP A 267 -1.67 3.22 -25.11
N PRO A 268 -1.19 3.97 -26.13
CA PRO A 268 -1.88 4.09 -27.41
C PRO A 268 -1.96 2.77 -28.19
N LEU A 269 -0.94 1.91 -28.06
CA LEU A 269 -0.92 0.60 -28.72
C LEU A 269 -2.01 -0.31 -28.13
N SER A 270 -2.13 -0.34 -26.81
CA SER A 270 -3.21 -1.04 -26.12
C SER A 270 -4.59 -0.50 -26.54
N ILE A 271 -4.77 0.82 -26.63
CA ILE A 271 -6.02 1.42 -27.11
C ILE A 271 -6.34 0.99 -28.55
N ALA A 272 -5.34 0.96 -29.43
CA ALA A 272 -5.52 0.54 -30.82
C ALA A 272 -5.93 -0.94 -30.94
N LEU A 273 -5.44 -1.80 -30.05
CA LEU A 273 -5.70 -3.25 -30.06
C LEU A 273 -7.00 -3.62 -29.33
N TYR A 274 -7.29 -2.97 -28.21
CA TYR A 274 -8.31 -3.40 -27.24
C TYR A 274 -9.46 -2.39 -27.05
N GLY A 275 -9.38 -1.24 -27.75
CA GLY A 275 -10.27 -0.10 -27.53
C GLY A 275 -9.98 0.64 -26.22
N PRO A 276 -10.65 1.77 -25.96
CA PRO A 276 -10.46 2.53 -24.74
C PRO A 276 -10.97 1.77 -23.50
N GLN A 277 -10.08 1.53 -22.54
CA GLN A 277 -10.33 0.83 -21.28
C GLN A 277 -9.82 1.69 -20.11
N ALA A 278 -10.66 2.63 -19.68
CA ALA A 278 -10.33 3.56 -18.61
C ALA A 278 -10.78 3.05 -17.24
N ARG A 279 -9.95 3.26 -16.21
CA ARG A 279 -10.31 3.04 -14.81
C ARG A 279 -10.08 4.29 -13.98
N THR A 280 -10.94 4.50 -13.00
CA THR A 280 -10.79 5.58 -12.02
C THR A 280 -10.25 5.00 -10.73
N LEU A 281 -9.15 5.57 -10.24
CA LEU A 281 -8.52 5.25 -8.98
C LEU A 281 -8.89 6.30 -7.94
N GLU A 282 -9.49 5.84 -6.85
CA GLU A 282 -9.69 6.64 -5.65
C GLU A 282 -8.50 6.42 -4.73
N LEU A 283 -7.71 7.48 -4.49
CA LEU A 283 -6.46 7.40 -3.75
C LEU A 283 -6.58 8.18 -2.43
N PRO A 284 -7.28 7.63 -1.40
CA PRO A 284 -7.52 8.35 -0.15
C PRO A 284 -6.23 8.68 0.62
N TRP A 285 -5.20 7.87 0.45
CA TRP A 285 -3.89 8.03 1.12
C TRP A 285 -2.86 8.82 0.30
N VAL A 286 -3.27 9.52 -0.76
CA VAL A 286 -2.35 10.29 -1.62
C VAL A 286 -2.78 11.74 -1.68
N ARG A 287 -1.83 12.65 -1.41
CA ARG A 287 -1.99 14.09 -1.63
C ARG A 287 -0.97 14.66 -2.63
N ASP A 288 0.14 13.96 -2.84
CA ASP A 288 1.18 14.36 -3.78
C ASP A 288 0.81 13.99 -5.24
N ALA A 289 0.88 14.97 -6.14
CA ALA A 289 0.53 14.81 -7.55
C ALA A 289 1.50 13.87 -8.29
N ALA A 290 2.79 13.88 -7.91
CA ALA A 290 3.78 13.00 -8.51
C ALA A 290 3.50 11.54 -8.16
N THR A 291 3.15 11.26 -6.90
CA THR A 291 2.70 9.94 -6.44
C THR A 291 1.44 9.48 -7.18
N ALA A 292 0.42 10.33 -7.31
CA ALA A 292 -0.81 9.99 -8.05
C ALA A 292 -0.53 9.64 -9.52
N THR A 293 0.32 10.44 -10.18
CA THR A 293 0.76 10.20 -11.57
C THR A 293 1.53 8.88 -11.70
N ALA A 294 2.45 8.61 -10.76
CA ALA A 294 3.24 7.38 -10.74
C ALA A 294 2.36 6.14 -10.54
N LEU A 295 1.33 6.21 -9.69
CA LEU A 295 0.37 5.13 -9.48
C LEU A 295 -0.49 4.87 -10.71
N ALA A 296 -1.02 5.93 -11.34
CA ALA A 296 -1.77 5.82 -12.59
C ALA A 296 -0.93 5.16 -13.70
N ALA A 297 0.32 5.60 -13.88
CA ALA A 297 1.25 5.03 -14.85
C ALA A 297 1.64 3.58 -14.51
N ALA A 298 1.81 3.24 -13.23
CA ALA A 298 2.09 1.88 -12.80
C ALA A 298 0.92 0.94 -13.11
N LEU A 299 -0.33 1.38 -12.89
CA LEU A 299 -1.51 0.61 -13.22
C LEU A 299 -1.60 0.34 -14.73
N VAL A 300 -1.48 1.38 -15.56
CA VAL A 300 -1.49 1.21 -17.02
C VAL A 300 -0.36 0.27 -17.46
N ARG A 301 0.85 0.44 -16.94
CA ARG A 301 1.98 -0.44 -17.28
C ARG A 301 1.73 -1.90 -16.95
N GLY A 302 1.09 -2.18 -15.81
CA GLY A 302 0.79 -3.53 -15.34
C GLY A 302 -0.39 -4.19 -16.05
N PHE A 303 -1.34 -3.39 -16.55
CA PHE A 303 -2.64 -3.87 -17.04
C PHE A 303 -2.98 -3.44 -18.48
N ARG A 304 -2.06 -2.81 -19.22
CA ARG A 304 -2.27 -2.45 -20.64
C ARG A 304 -2.45 -3.64 -21.58
N VAL A 305 -2.17 -4.86 -21.14
CA VAL A 305 -2.38 -6.10 -21.91
C VAL A 305 -3.16 -7.07 -21.03
N PRO A 306 -4.10 -7.88 -21.59
CA PRO A 306 -4.80 -8.90 -20.84
C PRO A 306 -3.82 -9.81 -20.10
N ARG A 307 -3.93 -9.87 -18.77
CA ARG A 307 -3.07 -10.74 -17.97
C ARG A 307 -3.51 -12.19 -18.13
N ARG A 308 -2.53 -13.09 -18.25
CA ARG A 308 -2.78 -14.52 -18.37
C ARG A 308 -2.98 -15.13 -17.00
N VAL A 309 -4.10 -15.83 -16.86
CA VAL A 309 -4.37 -16.75 -15.76
C VAL A 309 -4.20 -18.16 -16.30
N ILE A 310 -3.31 -18.92 -15.68
CA ILE A 310 -2.93 -20.27 -16.05
C ILE A 310 -3.50 -21.20 -14.99
N THR A 311 -4.32 -22.16 -15.40
CA THR A 311 -4.77 -23.24 -14.53
C THR A 311 -4.09 -24.52 -14.94
N CYS A 312 -3.61 -25.31 -13.99
CA CYS A 312 -2.98 -26.59 -14.27
C CYS A 312 -3.14 -27.53 -13.09
N GLN A 313 -2.92 -28.81 -13.32
CA GLN A 313 -2.82 -29.83 -12.28
C GLN A 313 -1.40 -30.36 -12.21
N GLU A 314 -0.81 -30.38 -11.02
CA GLU A 314 0.42 -31.11 -10.74
C GLU A 314 0.09 -32.55 -10.33
N ASP A 315 0.77 -33.50 -10.97
CA ASP A 315 0.62 -34.94 -10.74
C ASP A 315 1.54 -35.48 -9.64
N ALA A 316 1.77 -34.65 -8.63
CA ALA A 316 2.52 -34.94 -7.42
C ALA A 316 2.07 -33.99 -6.31
N LEU A 317 2.46 -34.30 -5.07
CA LEU A 317 2.29 -33.40 -3.93
C LEU A 317 3.60 -32.65 -3.59
N ALA A 318 4.50 -32.49 -4.58
CA ALA A 318 5.81 -31.88 -4.39
C ALA A 318 5.70 -30.42 -3.93
N ASN A 319 4.70 -29.69 -4.45
CA ASN A 319 4.48 -28.29 -4.15
C ASN A 319 3.30 -28.04 -3.20
N LEU A 320 3.02 -29.00 -2.29
CA LEU A 320 1.95 -28.91 -1.29
C LEU A 320 2.13 -27.72 -0.32
N SER A 321 3.37 -27.27 -0.12
CA SER A 321 3.68 -26.14 0.75
C SER A 321 3.40 -24.77 0.12
N LEU A 322 3.03 -24.72 -1.16
CA LEU A 322 2.70 -23.46 -1.81
C LEU A 322 1.44 -22.84 -1.21
N GLU A 323 1.46 -21.52 -1.11
CA GLU A 323 0.36 -20.73 -0.57
C GLU A 323 -0.12 -19.66 -1.56
N LYS A 324 -1.34 -19.19 -1.34
CA LYS A 324 -1.86 -18.05 -2.08
C LYS A 324 -0.96 -16.82 -1.84
N GLY A 325 -0.50 -16.21 -2.93
CA GLY A 325 0.40 -15.07 -2.91
C GLY A 325 1.87 -15.43 -3.17
N ASP A 326 2.24 -16.70 -3.04
CA ASP A 326 3.61 -17.15 -3.32
C ASP A 326 3.99 -16.93 -4.78
N LEU A 327 5.28 -16.71 -5.00
CA LEU A 327 5.88 -16.67 -6.31
C LEU A 327 6.47 -18.05 -6.64
N ALA A 328 6.20 -18.52 -7.85
CA ALA A 328 6.78 -19.74 -8.39
C ALA A 328 7.36 -19.48 -9.77
N LEU A 329 8.26 -20.36 -10.21
CA LEU A 329 8.65 -20.44 -11.61
C LEU A 329 7.75 -21.42 -12.34
N LEU A 330 7.34 -21.04 -13.55
CA LEU A 330 6.58 -21.89 -14.45
C LEU A 330 7.31 -21.98 -15.79
N SER A 331 7.46 -23.20 -16.29
CA SER A 331 8.00 -23.45 -17.62
C SER A 331 6.94 -24.10 -18.51
N LEU A 332 6.58 -23.43 -19.60
CA LEU A 332 5.69 -23.90 -20.67
C LEU A 332 6.33 -23.53 -22.03
N ASP A 333 6.93 -24.50 -22.71
CA ASP A 333 7.71 -24.29 -23.92
C ASP A 333 6.86 -23.98 -25.17
N TRP A 334 5.61 -24.43 -25.18
CA TRP A 334 4.65 -24.24 -26.26
C TRP A 334 3.86 -22.92 -26.15
N LEU A 335 3.90 -22.26 -25.00
CA LEU A 335 3.22 -20.98 -24.77
C LEU A 335 4.22 -19.84 -24.94
N TYR A 336 3.87 -18.84 -25.75
CA TYR A 336 4.77 -17.74 -26.09
C TYR A 336 4.32 -16.42 -25.44
N ASP A 337 5.27 -15.54 -25.13
CA ASP A 337 4.99 -14.16 -24.73
C ASP A 337 4.77 -13.24 -25.94
N GLY A 338 4.48 -11.96 -25.67
CA GLY A 338 4.26 -10.95 -26.72
C GLY A 338 5.50 -10.64 -27.57
N GLN A 339 6.68 -11.17 -27.22
CA GLN A 339 7.90 -11.08 -28.03
C GLN A 339 8.17 -12.36 -28.83
N GLY A 340 7.23 -13.33 -28.81
CA GLY A 340 7.40 -14.61 -29.46
C GLY A 340 8.42 -15.51 -28.79
N GLN A 341 8.73 -15.30 -27.49
CA GLN A 341 9.62 -16.17 -26.72
C GLN A 341 8.81 -17.17 -25.89
N PRO A 342 9.24 -18.45 -25.81
CA PRO A 342 8.54 -19.44 -25.01
C PRO A 342 8.55 -19.08 -23.52
N LEU A 343 7.55 -19.52 -22.75
CA LEU A 343 7.46 -19.23 -21.31
C LEU A 343 8.34 -20.15 -20.48
N VAL A 344 9.66 -20.07 -20.62
CA VAL A 344 10.62 -20.75 -19.73
C VAL A 344 10.96 -19.87 -18.52
N ASN A 345 10.96 -20.47 -17.32
CA ASN A 345 11.24 -19.83 -16.03
C ASN A 345 10.46 -18.53 -15.82
N ARG A 346 9.19 -18.56 -16.20
CA ARG A 346 8.28 -17.44 -16.03
C ARG A 346 7.91 -17.31 -14.56
N MET A 347 8.04 -16.11 -14.01
CA MET A 347 7.55 -15.86 -12.65
C MET A 347 6.03 -15.79 -12.67
N VAL A 348 5.40 -16.62 -11.87
CA VAL A 348 3.94 -16.65 -11.68
C VAL A 348 3.60 -16.45 -10.21
N ARG A 349 2.43 -15.87 -9.95
CA ARG A 349 1.89 -15.73 -8.59
C ARG A 349 0.77 -16.71 -8.37
N VAL A 350 0.77 -17.43 -7.25
CA VAL A 350 -0.31 -18.35 -6.89
C VAL A 350 -1.55 -17.55 -6.48
N LEU A 351 -2.64 -17.69 -7.24
CA LEU A 351 -3.94 -17.09 -6.91
C LEU A 351 -4.82 -18.04 -6.10
N GLY A 352 -4.67 -19.34 -6.32
CA GLY A 352 -5.38 -20.40 -5.61
C GLY A 352 -4.70 -21.75 -5.82
N LEU A 353 -4.88 -22.63 -4.86
CA LEU A 353 -4.46 -24.03 -4.92
C LEU A 353 -5.52 -24.92 -4.27
N GLU A 354 -5.72 -26.11 -4.83
CA GLU A 354 -6.68 -27.10 -4.35
C GLU A 354 -6.00 -28.49 -4.32
N PRO A 355 -5.43 -28.90 -3.18
CA PRO A 355 -4.84 -30.23 -3.02
C PRO A 355 -5.92 -31.32 -3.01
N GLN A 356 -5.77 -32.35 -3.84
CA GLN A 356 -6.61 -33.55 -3.85
C GLN A 356 -5.78 -34.72 -3.30
N LEU A 357 -5.71 -34.82 -1.97
CA LEU A 357 -4.84 -35.77 -1.27
C LEU A 357 -5.14 -37.24 -1.66
N ASP A 358 -6.40 -37.59 -1.86
CA ASP A 358 -6.81 -38.94 -2.27
C ASP A 358 -6.29 -39.32 -3.66
N LYS A 359 -6.05 -38.33 -4.53
CA LYS A 359 -5.53 -38.52 -5.89
C LYS A 359 -4.03 -38.24 -6.00
N GLY A 360 -3.42 -37.69 -4.95
CA GLY A 360 -2.02 -37.26 -4.96
C GLY A 360 -1.73 -36.11 -5.92
N THR A 361 -2.71 -35.24 -6.18
CA THR A 361 -2.59 -34.14 -7.15
C THR A 361 -2.86 -32.78 -6.51
N ILE A 362 -2.39 -31.70 -7.15
CA ILE A 362 -2.70 -30.32 -6.73
C ILE A 362 -3.15 -29.53 -7.95
N ALA A 363 -4.35 -28.94 -7.88
CA ALA A 363 -4.79 -27.99 -8.90
C ALA A 363 -4.33 -26.57 -8.54
N PHE A 364 -3.72 -25.86 -9.49
CA PHE A 364 -3.24 -24.50 -9.31
C PHE A 364 -3.98 -23.51 -10.21
N THR A 365 -4.22 -22.31 -9.68
CA THR A 365 -4.56 -21.12 -10.46
C THR A 365 -3.45 -20.09 -10.29
N LEU A 366 -2.78 -19.75 -11.38
CA LEU A 366 -1.55 -18.97 -11.40
C LEU A 366 -1.74 -17.71 -12.25
N LEU A 367 -1.18 -16.59 -11.79
CA LEU A 367 -1.16 -15.33 -12.52
C LEU A 367 0.22 -15.11 -13.15
N ASP A 368 0.28 -14.95 -14.47
CA ASP A 368 1.50 -14.53 -15.14
C ASP A 368 1.88 -13.10 -14.75
N THR A 369 3.07 -12.93 -14.18
CA THR A 369 3.57 -11.63 -13.70
C THR A 369 4.11 -10.73 -14.80
N GLY A 370 4.43 -11.26 -15.98
CA GLY A 370 5.21 -10.53 -16.97
C GLY A 370 6.73 -10.76 -16.86
N PHE A 371 7.21 -11.23 -15.70
CA PHE A 371 8.64 -11.35 -15.39
C PHE A 371 9.15 -12.77 -15.54
N HIS A 372 10.46 -12.90 -15.67
CA HIS A 372 11.16 -14.17 -15.80
C HIS A 372 12.43 -14.13 -14.97
N LYS A 373 12.91 -15.31 -14.59
CA LYS A 373 14.22 -15.43 -13.95
C LYS A 373 15.31 -14.99 -14.92
N THR A 374 16.22 -14.14 -14.44
CA THR A 374 17.41 -13.73 -15.18
C THR A 374 18.63 -14.50 -14.69
N LYS A 375 19.59 -14.69 -15.59
CA LYS A 375 20.85 -15.35 -15.28
C LYS A 375 21.84 -14.32 -14.73
N ALA A 376 22.41 -14.61 -13.56
CA ALA A 376 23.55 -13.86 -13.03
C ALA A 376 24.84 -14.59 -13.38
N LEU A 377 25.78 -13.88 -13.99
CA LEU A 377 27.13 -14.39 -14.28
C LEU A 377 28.13 -13.60 -13.45
N LEU A 378 29.10 -14.30 -12.85
CA LEU A 378 30.17 -13.66 -12.11
C LEU A 378 31.08 -12.89 -13.07
N ALA A 379 31.45 -11.66 -12.68
CA ALA A 379 32.41 -10.85 -13.41
C ALA A 379 33.86 -11.24 -13.06
N ASP A 380 34.15 -12.55 -13.07
CA ASP A 380 35.45 -13.14 -12.70
C ASP A 380 36.24 -13.65 -13.92
N GLY A 381 35.74 -13.40 -15.14
CA GLY A 381 36.34 -13.82 -16.40
C GLY A 381 35.95 -15.24 -16.84
N SER A 382 35.13 -15.96 -16.08
CA SER A 382 34.62 -17.30 -16.45
C SER A 382 33.63 -17.27 -17.62
N ALA A 383 32.95 -16.15 -17.85
CA ALA A 383 32.04 -15.93 -18.98
C ALA A 383 32.59 -14.84 -19.92
N PRO A 384 32.73 -15.10 -21.23
CA PRO A 384 33.21 -14.11 -22.19
C PRO A 384 32.18 -12.99 -22.38
N ALA A 385 32.62 -11.74 -22.33
CA ALA A 385 31.80 -10.56 -22.63
C ALA A 385 31.68 -10.33 -24.15
N ASP A 386 31.20 -11.34 -24.88
CA ASP A 386 31.14 -11.38 -26.35
C ASP A 386 29.79 -10.90 -26.93
N GLY A 387 28.90 -10.41 -26.06
CA GLY A 387 27.56 -9.93 -26.43
C GLY A 387 26.52 -11.04 -26.61
N ARG A 388 26.86 -12.33 -26.42
CA ARG A 388 25.90 -13.43 -26.45
C ARG A 388 24.99 -13.46 -25.21
N GLU A 389 25.52 -13.02 -24.07
CA GLU A 389 24.80 -12.93 -22.80
C GLU A 389 24.81 -11.46 -22.35
N LEU A 390 23.63 -10.91 -22.03
CA LEU A 390 23.52 -9.55 -21.49
C LEU A 390 23.90 -9.57 -20.01
N ALA A 391 24.89 -8.78 -19.62
CA ALA A 391 25.31 -8.63 -18.23
C ALA A 391 24.11 -8.26 -17.34
N GLY A 392 23.78 -9.14 -16.39
CA GLY A 392 22.71 -8.92 -15.40
C GLY A 392 21.28 -8.87 -15.94
N GLY A 393 21.03 -9.29 -17.19
CA GLY A 393 19.70 -9.14 -17.82
C GLY A 393 19.29 -10.23 -18.80
N GLY A 394 20.15 -11.22 -19.08
CA GLY A 394 19.79 -12.35 -19.93
C GLY A 394 18.72 -13.23 -19.28
N ARG A 395 17.71 -13.63 -20.05
CA ARG A 395 16.67 -14.57 -19.58
C ARG A 395 17.30 -15.93 -19.31
N ASP A 396 17.03 -16.48 -18.15
CA ASP A 396 17.44 -17.83 -17.82
C ASP A 396 16.57 -18.85 -18.57
N ARG A 397 17.20 -19.59 -19.48
CA ARG A 397 16.56 -20.64 -20.30
C ARG A 397 16.84 -22.05 -19.77
N THR A 398 17.55 -22.17 -18.65
CA THR A 398 17.84 -23.46 -18.02
C THR A 398 16.54 -24.01 -17.44
N GLU A 399 16.06 -25.15 -17.91
CA GLU A 399 14.90 -25.78 -17.28
C GLU A 399 15.35 -26.37 -15.94
N TYR A 400 14.83 -25.80 -14.85
CA TYR A 400 15.08 -26.31 -13.51
C TYR A 400 14.02 -27.36 -13.17
N GLN A 401 14.49 -28.54 -12.76
CA GLN A 401 13.64 -29.59 -12.21
C GLN A 401 13.71 -29.50 -10.68
N ALA A 402 12.56 -29.62 -10.02
CA ALA A 402 12.45 -29.67 -8.57
C ALA A 402 12.97 -31.00 -8.02
#